data_AF-A0A0P9HGE6-F1
#
_entry.id   AF-A0A0P9HGE6-F1
#
_cell.length_a   1.000
_cell.length_b   1.000
_cell.length_c   1.000
_cell.angle_alpha   90.00
_cell.angle_beta   90.00
_cell.angle_gamma   90.00
#
_symmetry.space_group_name_H-M   'P 1'
#
loop_
_entity.id
_entity.type
_entity.pdbx_description
1 polymer ?
#
loop_
_entity_poly.entity_id
_entity_poly.type
_entity_poly.pdbx_seq_one_letter_code
_entity_poly.pdbx_strand_id
1 'polypeptide(L)'
;MLFQNAAASIERYNRLCLHYNLAADAVYRELRRSRAPFTPEYDPYLIAALIAFDMGRMMGSGLPNRYDPDAGGFARRLHQKLGQVQPLLDIIIHRTLFEIDLPQHANAVNQAYTILARGGEERFTERDAEFHVGATKILHFLNPELFLIVDSNAAQALKATCGIPYRSGSQPGYSGDLYVRSLAAVKAQITDYGIERFYALEQGTPAMRIFDKIAFAYSAFQSESR
;
A
#
# COMPACT_ATOMS: atom_id res chain seq x y z
N MET A 1 -5.64 -20.07 -9.32
CA MET A 1 -4.79 -19.54 -8.22
C MET A 1 -4.16 -18.23 -8.68
N LEU A 2 -3.89 -17.28 -7.78
CA LEU A 2 -3.41 -15.94 -8.16
C LEU A 2 -2.09 -15.98 -8.96
N PHE A 3 -1.17 -16.88 -8.60
CA PHE A 3 0.19 -16.92 -9.16
C PHE A 3 0.39 -17.86 -10.35
N GLN A 4 -0.68 -18.47 -10.89
CA GLN A 4 -0.57 -19.40 -12.03
C GLN A 4 0.05 -18.74 -13.27
N ASN A 5 -0.22 -17.46 -13.51
CA ASN A 5 0.30 -16.68 -14.65
C ASN A 5 1.11 -15.45 -14.19
N ALA A 6 1.78 -15.55 -13.03
CA ALA A 6 2.41 -14.40 -12.38
C ALA A 6 3.38 -13.62 -13.29
N ALA A 7 4.24 -14.31 -14.05
CA ALA A 7 5.19 -13.67 -14.96
C ALA A 7 4.49 -12.84 -16.06
N ALA A 8 3.49 -13.41 -16.71
CA ALA A 8 2.70 -12.72 -17.75
C ALA A 8 1.92 -11.52 -17.17
N SER A 9 1.40 -11.67 -15.95
CA SER A 9 0.74 -10.57 -15.22
C SER A 9 1.70 -9.40 -14.97
N ILE A 10 2.93 -9.67 -14.54
CA ILE A 10 3.96 -8.65 -14.30
C ILE A 10 4.37 -7.98 -15.61
N GLU A 11 4.64 -8.74 -16.66
CA GLU A 11 5.00 -8.19 -17.97
C GLU A 11 3.92 -7.22 -18.48
N ARG A 12 2.65 -7.64 -18.40
CA ARG A 12 1.53 -6.81 -18.85
C ARG A 12 1.36 -5.57 -17.98
N TYR A 13 1.49 -5.68 -16.66
CA TYR A 13 1.48 -4.53 -15.78
C TYR A 13 2.59 -3.55 -16.17
N ASN A 14 3.83 -4.03 -16.33
CA ASN A 14 4.99 -3.20 -16.66
C ASN A 14 4.80 -2.42 -17.98
N ARG A 15 4.08 -3.01 -18.95
CA ARG A 15 3.74 -2.34 -20.22
C ARG A 15 2.68 -1.25 -20.07
N LEU A 16 1.62 -1.49 -19.29
CA LEU A 16 0.46 -0.59 -19.20
C LEU A 16 0.60 0.48 -18.11
N CYS A 17 1.38 0.18 -17.08
CA CYS A 17 1.44 0.92 -15.82
C CYS A 17 2.85 1.47 -15.55
N LEU A 18 3.60 1.80 -16.60
CA LEU A 18 4.98 2.30 -16.49
C LEU A 18 5.12 3.49 -15.54
N HIS A 19 4.15 4.42 -15.55
CA HIS A 19 4.17 5.58 -14.66
C HIS A 19 4.15 5.21 -13.17
N TYR A 20 3.39 4.18 -12.77
CA TYR A 20 3.40 3.67 -11.40
C TYR A 20 4.76 3.07 -11.03
N ASN A 21 5.41 2.37 -11.95
CA ASN A 21 6.75 1.84 -11.72
C ASN A 21 7.78 2.95 -11.50
N LEU A 22 7.80 3.95 -12.39
CA LEU A 22 8.74 5.06 -12.28
C LEU A 22 8.59 5.83 -10.95
N ALA A 23 7.35 6.06 -10.52
CA ALA A 23 7.08 6.72 -9.26
C ALA A 23 7.51 5.86 -8.06
N ALA A 24 7.14 4.57 -8.06
CA ALA A 24 7.51 3.63 -7.00
C ALA A 24 9.03 3.49 -6.87
N ASP A 25 9.74 3.34 -7.99
CA ASP A 25 11.20 3.17 -8.01
C ASP A 25 11.93 4.38 -7.42
N ALA A 26 11.45 5.60 -7.69
CA ALA A 26 12.01 6.82 -7.12
C ALA A 26 11.87 6.84 -5.59
N VAL A 27 10.68 6.49 -5.10
CA VAL A 27 10.37 6.46 -3.66
C VAL A 27 11.16 5.36 -2.95
N TYR A 28 11.22 4.15 -3.53
CA TYR A 28 11.99 3.04 -2.96
C TYR A 28 13.49 3.32 -2.94
N ARG A 29 14.02 4.03 -3.96
CA ARG A 29 15.42 4.44 -3.97
C ARG A 29 15.72 5.38 -2.81
N GLU A 30 14.84 6.35 -2.57
CA GLU A 30 14.99 7.25 -1.43
C GLU A 30 14.86 6.52 -0.10
N LEU A 31 13.87 5.64 0.05
CA LEU A 31 13.70 4.84 1.26
C LEU A 31 14.94 4.02 1.60
N ARG A 32 15.56 3.40 0.59
CA ARG A 32 16.82 2.66 0.76
C ARG A 32 17.98 3.55 1.16
N ARG A 33 18.00 4.80 0.69
CA ARG A 33 19.05 5.79 0.97
C ARG A 33 18.92 6.36 2.39
N SER A 34 17.73 6.81 2.78
CA SER A 34 17.50 7.44 4.07
C SER A 34 17.36 6.41 5.20
N ARG A 35 16.76 5.25 4.91
CA ARG A 35 16.32 4.24 5.89
C ARG A 35 15.46 4.81 7.02
N ALA A 36 14.80 5.94 6.78
CA ALA A 36 14.11 6.68 7.80
C ALA A 36 12.71 7.10 7.28
N PRO A 37 11.76 6.15 7.20
CA PRO A 37 10.47 6.37 6.55
C PRO A 37 9.53 7.34 7.30
N PHE A 38 9.85 7.69 8.55
CA PHE A 38 9.03 8.55 9.40
C PHE A 38 9.58 9.97 9.57
N THR A 39 10.67 10.33 8.86
CA THR A 39 11.28 11.65 9.04
C THR A 39 10.65 12.69 8.11
N PRO A 40 10.65 13.98 8.49
CA PRO A 40 10.12 15.05 7.65
C PRO A 40 10.73 15.10 6.25
N GLU A 41 12.00 14.70 6.10
CA GLU A 41 12.71 14.69 4.82
C GLU A 41 12.13 13.66 3.83
N TYR A 42 11.45 12.63 4.33
CA TYR A 42 10.82 11.59 3.51
C TYR A 42 9.37 11.94 3.11
N ASP A 43 8.70 12.85 3.84
CA ASP A 43 7.32 13.26 3.58
C ASP A 43 7.06 13.68 2.12
N PRO A 44 7.92 14.50 1.46
CA PRO A 44 7.72 14.88 0.06
C PRO A 44 7.65 13.68 -0.90
N TYR A 45 8.39 12.61 -0.61
CA TYR A 45 8.38 11.39 -1.41
C TYR A 45 7.10 10.60 -1.22
N LEU A 46 6.60 10.48 0.02
CA LEU A 46 5.29 9.89 0.29
C LEU A 46 4.17 10.66 -0.42
N ILE A 47 4.19 12.00 -0.34
CA ILE A 47 3.20 12.86 -1.00
C ILE A 47 3.24 12.68 -2.51
N ALA A 48 4.44 12.69 -3.12
CA ALA A 48 4.61 12.45 -4.55
C ALA A 48 4.11 11.07 -4.97
N ALA A 49 4.42 10.02 -4.18
CA ALA A 49 3.95 8.66 -4.42
C ALA A 49 2.41 8.58 -4.39
N LEU A 50 1.78 9.21 -3.40
CA LEU A 50 0.33 9.24 -3.27
C LEU A 50 -0.33 9.96 -4.45
N ILE A 51 0.23 11.08 -4.91
CA ILE A 51 -0.27 11.77 -6.11
C ILE A 51 -0.15 10.88 -7.33
N ALA A 52 1.03 10.27 -7.54
CA ALA A 52 1.27 9.39 -8.67
C ALA A 52 0.37 8.15 -8.66
N PHE A 53 -0.01 7.66 -7.48
CA PHE A 53 -0.96 6.57 -7.27
C PHE A 53 -2.38 7.10 -7.03
N ASP A 54 -2.84 8.09 -7.80
CA ASP A 54 -4.23 8.54 -7.88
C ASP A 54 -4.89 9.08 -6.59
N MET A 55 -4.11 9.34 -5.53
CA MET A 55 -4.67 9.93 -4.30
C MET A 55 -4.73 11.46 -4.35
N GLY A 56 -4.12 12.10 -5.35
CA GLY A 56 -4.00 13.57 -5.42
C GLY A 56 -5.33 14.34 -5.31
N ARG A 57 -6.42 13.79 -5.84
CA ARG A 57 -7.77 14.41 -5.76
C ARG A 57 -8.33 14.43 -4.34
N MET A 58 -7.85 13.55 -3.47
CA MET A 58 -8.29 13.41 -2.09
C MET A 58 -7.41 14.21 -1.12
N MET A 59 -6.30 14.78 -1.57
CA MET A 59 -5.30 15.49 -0.75
C MET A 59 -5.51 17.02 -0.72
N GLY A 60 -6.62 17.49 -1.29
CA GLY A 60 -6.91 18.90 -1.49
C GLY A 60 -6.23 19.53 -2.71
N SER A 61 -6.58 20.80 -2.97
CA SER A 61 -6.14 21.55 -4.14
C SER A 61 -4.89 22.42 -3.89
N GLY A 62 -4.03 22.54 -4.90
CA GLY A 62 -2.82 23.39 -4.86
C GLY A 62 -1.56 22.71 -4.31
N LEU A 63 -0.40 23.05 -4.86
CA LEU A 63 0.90 22.55 -4.38
C LEU A 63 1.19 22.96 -2.93
N PRO A 64 0.92 24.22 -2.49
CA PRO A 64 1.15 24.60 -1.10
C PRO A 64 0.36 23.72 -0.13
N ASN A 65 -0.93 23.52 -0.37
CA ASN A 65 -1.76 22.65 0.48
C ASN A 65 -1.27 21.19 0.52
N ARG A 66 -0.60 20.71 -0.53
CA ARG A 66 -0.12 19.31 -0.59
C ARG A 66 1.24 19.12 0.06
N TYR A 67 2.17 20.05 -0.15
CA TYR A 67 3.58 19.88 0.20
C TYR A 67 4.07 20.80 1.32
N ASP A 68 3.40 21.92 1.58
CA ASP A 68 3.83 22.89 2.58
C ASP A 68 3.29 22.49 3.97
N PRO A 69 4.17 22.12 4.92
CA PRO A 69 3.77 21.78 6.28
C PRO A 69 3.25 22.99 7.08
N ASP A 70 3.68 24.21 6.74
CA ASP A 70 3.31 25.43 7.43
C ASP A 70 1.93 25.94 6.98
N ALA A 71 1.52 25.60 5.75
CA ALA A 71 0.20 25.92 5.21
C ALA A 71 -0.97 25.19 5.92
N GLY A 72 -0.69 24.30 6.87
CA GLY A 72 -1.74 23.53 7.58
C GLY A 72 -2.43 22.46 6.72
N GLY A 73 -1.86 22.17 5.55
CA GLY A 73 -2.42 21.29 4.53
C GLY A 73 -2.20 19.80 4.78
N PHE A 74 -2.24 19.03 3.70
CA PHE A 74 -2.04 17.58 3.70
C PHE A 74 -0.69 17.19 4.31
N ALA A 75 0.40 17.88 3.97
CA ALA A 75 1.75 17.58 4.47
C ALA A 75 1.79 17.59 6.01
N ARG A 76 1.24 18.62 6.65
CA ARG A 76 1.15 18.71 8.12
C ARG A 76 0.38 17.55 8.72
N ARG A 77 -0.80 17.24 8.16
CA ARG A 77 -1.66 16.15 8.65
C ARG A 77 -1.01 14.78 8.46
N LEU A 78 -0.27 14.60 7.35
CA LEU A 78 0.53 13.40 7.11
C LEU A 78 1.58 13.24 8.19
N HIS A 79 2.40 14.27 8.42
CA HIS A 79 3.46 14.25 9.41
C HIS A 79 2.94 13.92 10.81
N GLN A 80 1.84 14.56 11.23
CA GLN A 80 1.20 14.30 12.52
C GLN A 80 0.74 12.83 12.66
N LYS A 81 0.08 12.27 11.63
CA LYS A 81 -0.34 10.87 11.66
C LYS A 81 0.83 9.91 11.60
N LEU A 82 1.90 10.23 10.87
CA LEU A 82 3.12 9.42 10.85
C LEU A 82 3.77 9.37 12.24
N GLY A 83 3.79 10.48 12.98
CA GLY A 83 4.26 10.50 14.38
C GLY A 83 3.43 9.62 15.32
N GLN A 84 2.13 9.46 15.06
CA GLN A 84 1.26 8.54 15.82
C GLN A 84 1.49 7.07 15.41
N VAL A 85 1.78 6.81 14.13
CA VAL A 85 1.98 5.47 13.57
C VAL A 85 3.36 4.91 13.90
N GLN A 86 4.39 5.77 13.91
CA GLN A 86 5.78 5.38 14.14
C GLN A 86 5.98 4.44 15.36
N PRO A 87 5.55 4.79 16.59
CA PRO A 87 5.76 3.92 17.74
C PRO A 87 5.06 2.56 17.64
N LEU A 88 4.02 2.43 16.81
CA LEU A 88 3.33 1.16 16.56
C LEU A 88 4.15 0.26 15.62
N LEU A 89 4.89 0.85 14.69
CA LEU A 89 5.53 0.13 13.59
C LEU A 89 7.06 0.04 13.70
N ASP A 90 7.72 0.83 14.55
CA ASP A 90 9.19 0.92 14.65
C ASP A 90 9.87 -0.46 14.77
N ILE A 91 9.26 -1.40 15.48
CA ILE A 91 9.80 -2.76 15.70
C ILE A 91 9.83 -3.58 14.39
N ILE A 92 8.89 -3.33 13.47
CA ILE A 92 8.70 -4.14 12.25
C ILE A 92 8.99 -3.37 10.95
N ILE A 93 9.22 -2.06 11.00
CA ILE A 93 9.26 -1.22 9.81
C ILE A 93 10.41 -1.53 8.85
N HIS A 94 11.47 -2.19 9.32
CA HIS A 94 12.59 -2.62 8.50
C HIS A 94 12.64 -4.14 8.26
N ARG A 95 11.54 -4.84 8.54
CA ARG A 95 11.40 -6.29 8.33
C ARG A 95 10.55 -6.59 7.11
N THR A 96 10.73 -7.76 6.52
CA THR A 96 9.82 -8.25 5.47
C THR A 96 8.58 -8.93 6.08
N LEU A 97 7.53 -9.12 5.28
CA LEU A 97 6.35 -9.90 5.69
C LEU A 97 6.72 -11.33 6.17
N PHE A 98 7.80 -11.89 5.63
CA PHE A 98 8.22 -13.26 5.93
C PHE A 98 9.04 -13.38 7.21
N GLU A 99 9.72 -12.31 7.62
CA GLU A 99 10.54 -12.27 8.83
C GLU A 99 9.73 -12.01 10.12
N ILE A 100 8.54 -11.41 10.01
CA ILE A 100 7.74 -11.07 11.19
C ILE A 100 6.78 -12.19 11.60
N ASP A 101 6.49 -12.28 12.90
CA ASP A 101 5.32 -13.00 13.41
C ASP A 101 4.09 -12.08 13.33
N LEU A 102 3.39 -12.13 12.19
CA LEU A 102 2.25 -11.25 11.92
C LEU A 102 1.15 -11.33 13.01
N PRO A 103 0.75 -12.50 13.53
CA PRO A 103 -0.14 -12.60 14.69
C PRO A 103 0.27 -11.73 15.90
N GLN A 104 1.56 -11.67 16.26
CA GLN A 104 2.04 -10.86 17.38
C GLN A 104 1.91 -9.35 17.12
N HIS A 105 2.02 -8.94 15.85
CA HIS A 105 1.97 -7.53 15.44
C HIS A 105 0.63 -7.09 14.83
N ALA A 106 -0.34 -8.00 14.74
CA ALA A 106 -1.63 -7.77 14.09
C ALA A 106 -2.35 -6.53 14.61
N ASN A 107 -2.40 -6.36 15.94
CA ASN A 107 -3.03 -5.22 16.58
C ASN A 107 -2.34 -3.89 16.22
N ALA A 108 -0.99 -3.87 16.23
CA ALA A 108 -0.23 -2.68 15.89
C ALA A 108 -0.45 -2.26 14.42
N VAL A 109 -0.45 -3.22 13.50
CA VAL A 109 -0.74 -2.98 12.08
C VAL A 109 -2.17 -2.48 11.87
N ASN A 110 -3.16 -3.08 12.54
CA ASN A 110 -4.55 -2.63 12.49
C ASN A 110 -4.69 -1.19 13.01
N GLN A 111 -4.08 -0.88 14.16
CA GLN A 111 -4.13 0.47 14.72
C GLN A 111 -3.46 1.49 13.80
N ALA A 112 -2.28 1.18 13.26
CA ALA A 112 -1.58 2.05 12.30
C ALA A 112 -2.45 2.32 11.06
N TYR A 113 -3.05 1.26 10.49
CA TYR A 113 -4.01 1.39 9.40
C TYR A 113 -5.18 2.31 9.78
N THR A 114 -5.77 2.08 10.94
CA THR A 114 -6.96 2.82 11.40
C THR A 114 -6.64 4.29 11.62
N ILE A 115 -5.48 4.62 12.20
CA ILE A 115 -5.01 6.01 12.36
C ILE A 115 -4.91 6.69 10.99
N LEU A 116 -4.32 6.02 10.00
CA LEU A 116 -4.14 6.58 8.66
C LEU A 116 -5.46 6.70 7.88
N ALA A 117 -6.40 5.77 8.09
CA ALA A 117 -7.67 5.74 7.37
C ALA A 117 -8.73 6.71 7.96
N ARG A 118 -8.70 6.94 9.27
CA ARG A 118 -9.76 7.66 9.99
C ARG A 118 -9.94 9.12 9.51
N GLY A 119 -11.21 9.51 9.35
CA GLY A 119 -11.65 10.90 9.14
C GLY A 119 -11.58 11.77 10.41
N GLY A 120 -12.39 12.84 10.48
CA GLY A 120 -12.42 13.78 11.63
C GLY A 120 -11.47 14.99 11.50
N GLU A 121 -11.05 15.57 12.62
CA GLU A 121 -10.29 16.85 12.66
C GLU A 121 -8.94 16.80 11.93
N GLU A 122 -8.28 15.64 11.92
CA GLU A 122 -7.00 15.42 11.23
C GLU A 122 -7.17 14.64 9.91
N ARG A 123 -8.36 14.66 9.30
CA ARG A 123 -8.64 13.88 8.09
C ARG A 123 -7.74 14.28 6.91
N PHE A 124 -7.39 13.31 6.08
CA PHE A 124 -6.66 13.58 4.85
C PHE A 124 -7.52 14.26 3.79
N THR A 125 -8.82 13.98 3.79
CA THR A 125 -9.78 14.36 2.75
C THR A 125 -10.56 15.63 3.11
N GLU A 126 -10.86 16.46 2.12
CA GLU A 126 -11.69 17.65 2.36
C GLU A 126 -13.14 17.27 2.72
N ARG A 127 -13.65 16.21 2.09
CA ARG A 127 -14.95 15.58 2.40
C ARG A 127 -14.75 14.68 3.61
N ASP A 128 -15.66 14.68 4.57
CA ASP A 128 -15.56 13.87 5.79
C ASP A 128 -15.71 12.37 5.49
N ALA A 129 -14.67 11.79 4.89
CA ALA A 129 -14.62 10.46 4.33
C ALA A 129 -13.33 9.77 4.76
N GLU A 130 -13.37 8.45 4.84
CA GLU A 130 -12.21 7.66 5.22
C GLU A 130 -11.21 7.53 4.06
N PHE A 131 -9.93 7.47 4.40
CA PHE A 131 -8.80 7.47 3.45
C PHE A 131 -8.22 6.07 3.24
N HIS A 132 -9.06 5.02 3.23
CA HIS A 132 -8.64 3.62 3.29
C HIS A 132 -7.58 3.20 2.26
N VAL A 133 -7.80 3.47 0.97
CA VAL A 133 -6.83 3.10 -0.08
C VAL A 133 -5.53 3.87 0.12
N GLY A 134 -5.62 5.15 0.45
CA GLY A 134 -4.47 5.99 0.76
C GLY A 134 -3.69 5.52 1.98
N ALA A 135 -4.38 5.02 3.02
CA ALA A 135 -3.74 4.43 4.19
C ALA A 135 -2.87 3.21 3.83
N THR A 136 -3.37 2.31 2.97
CA THR A 136 -2.57 1.18 2.49
C THR A 136 -1.38 1.62 1.64
N LYS A 137 -1.53 2.67 0.83
CA LYS A 137 -0.44 3.24 0.03
C LYS A 137 0.62 3.89 0.91
N ILE A 138 0.23 4.63 1.94
CA ILE A 138 1.16 5.19 2.94
C ILE A 138 1.94 4.03 3.57
N LEU A 139 1.26 3.03 4.14
CA LEU A 139 1.93 1.87 4.76
C LEU A 139 2.89 1.19 3.78
N HIS A 140 2.47 0.95 2.54
CA HIS A 140 3.30 0.37 1.50
C HIS A 140 4.57 1.19 1.22
N PHE A 141 4.47 2.52 1.10
CA PHE A 141 5.63 3.36 0.84
C PHE A 141 6.52 3.60 2.08
N LEU A 142 6.04 3.27 3.28
CA LEU A 142 6.89 3.19 4.47
C LEU A 142 7.71 1.89 4.50
N ASN A 143 7.15 0.77 4.04
CA ASN A 143 7.86 -0.50 3.87
C ASN A 143 7.20 -1.39 2.78
N PRO A 144 7.75 -1.42 1.57
CA PRO A 144 7.18 -2.17 0.44
C PRO A 144 7.51 -3.68 0.48
N GLU A 145 8.29 -4.15 1.44
CA GLU A 145 8.53 -5.58 1.69
C GLU A 145 7.52 -6.20 2.66
N LEU A 146 6.78 -5.35 3.38
CA LEU A 146 5.85 -5.78 4.43
C LEU A 146 4.40 -5.43 4.11
N PHE A 147 4.15 -4.18 3.70
CA PHE A 147 2.80 -3.66 3.57
C PHE A 147 2.33 -3.68 2.11
N LEU A 148 1.13 -4.21 1.89
CA LEU A 148 0.52 -4.31 0.57
C LEU A 148 -0.40 -3.12 0.30
N ILE A 149 -0.59 -2.79 -0.97
CA ILE A 149 -1.63 -1.84 -1.40
C ILE A 149 -2.93 -2.63 -1.54
N VAL A 150 -4.02 -2.13 -0.93
CA VAL A 150 -5.38 -2.65 -1.18
C VAL A 150 -6.22 -1.57 -1.86
N ASP A 151 -6.17 -1.54 -3.19
CA ASP A 151 -7.15 -0.84 -3.99
C ASP A 151 -8.34 -1.78 -4.36
N SER A 152 -9.23 -1.30 -5.24
CA SER A 152 -10.35 -2.12 -5.71
C SER A 152 -9.92 -3.38 -6.46
N ASN A 153 -8.80 -3.34 -7.18
CA ASN A 153 -8.30 -4.49 -7.94
C ASN A 153 -7.71 -5.54 -6.99
N ALA A 154 -6.89 -5.12 -6.04
CA ALA A 154 -6.33 -6.00 -5.01
C ALA A 154 -7.43 -6.59 -4.13
N ALA A 155 -8.43 -5.79 -3.71
CA ALA A 155 -9.58 -6.30 -2.95
C ALA A 155 -10.36 -7.38 -3.71
N GLN A 156 -10.57 -7.20 -5.02
CA GLN A 156 -11.22 -8.19 -5.87
C GLN A 156 -10.39 -9.48 -6.01
N ALA A 157 -9.08 -9.35 -6.24
CA ALA A 157 -8.18 -10.49 -6.31
C ALA A 157 -8.17 -11.27 -4.99
N LEU A 158 -7.99 -10.59 -3.85
CA LEU A 158 -7.99 -11.18 -2.51
C LEU A 158 -9.33 -11.86 -2.18
N LYS A 159 -10.45 -11.28 -2.61
CA LYS A 159 -11.75 -11.94 -2.49
C LYS A 159 -11.79 -13.24 -3.28
N ALA A 160 -11.43 -13.18 -4.57
CA ALA A 160 -11.53 -14.31 -5.48
C ALA A 160 -10.57 -15.46 -5.13
N THR A 161 -9.36 -15.14 -4.67
CA THR A 161 -8.31 -16.14 -4.48
C THR A 161 -8.05 -16.52 -3.02
N CYS A 162 -8.44 -15.67 -2.07
CA CYS A 162 -8.19 -15.89 -0.65
C CYS A 162 -9.49 -15.94 0.19
N GLY A 163 -10.66 -15.68 -0.41
CA GLY A 163 -11.92 -15.67 0.31
C GLY A 163 -12.06 -14.52 1.33
N ILE A 164 -11.26 -13.44 1.19
CA ILE A 164 -11.41 -12.26 2.05
C ILE A 164 -12.76 -11.59 1.74
N PRO A 165 -13.62 -11.30 2.74
CA PRO A 165 -15.01 -10.89 2.51
C PRO A 165 -15.15 -9.41 2.12
N TYR A 166 -14.36 -8.96 1.14
CA TYR A 166 -14.55 -7.66 0.51
C TYR A 166 -15.88 -7.62 -0.26
N ARG A 167 -16.61 -6.50 -0.14
CA ARG A 167 -17.83 -6.23 -0.91
C ARG A 167 -17.47 -5.96 -2.37
N SER A 168 -18.37 -6.31 -3.29
CA SER A 168 -18.22 -5.94 -4.69
C SER A 168 -18.57 -4.46 -4.88
N GLY A 169 -17.79 -3.72 -5.67
CA GLY A 169 -18.02 -2.30 -5.95
C GLY A 169 -16.80 -1.42 -5.65
N SER A 170 -16.99 -0.09 -5.74
CA SER A 170 -15.92 0.90 -5.52
C SER A 170 -15.59 1.13 -4.03
N GLN A 171 -16.45 0.67 -3.13
CA GLN A 171 -16.26 0.71 -1.67
C GLN A 171 -16.40 -0.70 -1.09
N PRO A 172 -15.33 -1.51 -1.11
CA PRO A 172 -15.35 -2.91 -0.70
C PRO A 172 -15.56 -3.16 0.81
N GLY A 173 -15.81 -2.11 1.60
CA GLY A 173 -15.96 -2.20 3.06
C GLY A 173 -14.61 -2.41 3.75
N TYR A 174 -13.61 -1.60 3.38
CA TYR A 174 -12.26 -1.67 3.94
C TYR A 174 -12.26 -1.55 5.47
N SER A 175 -11.32 -2.23 6.14
CA SER A 175 -11.07 -2.09 7.57
C SER A 175 -9.66 -2.55 7.92
N GLY A 176 -9.17 -2.19 9.11
CA GLY A 176 -7.89 -2.66 9.61
C GLY A 176 -7.85 -4.19 9.79
N ASP A 177 -8.97 -4.79 10.20
CA ASP A 177 -9.07 -6.26 10.32
C ASP A 177 -8.94 -6.95 8.95
N LEU A 178 -9.63 -6.44 7.93
CA LEU A 178 -9.51 -6.99 6.57
C LEU A 178 -8.10 -6.79 6.02
N TYR A 179 -7.46 -5.67 6.35
CA TYR A 179 -6.08 -5.41 5.95
C TYR A 179 -5.10 -6.42 6.55
N VAL A 180 -5.17 -6.68 7.86
CA VAL A 180 -4.33 -7.69 8.53
C VAL A 180 -4.61 -9.10 7.99
N ARG A 181 -5.88 -9.46 7.77
CA ARG A 181 -6.24 -10.74 7.14
C ARG A 181 -5.67 -10.87 5.72
N SER A 182 -5.62 -9.76 4.98
CA SER A 182 -5.03 -9.72 3.65
C SER A 182 -3.53 -10.00 3.71
N LEU A 183 -2.79 -9.36 4.64
CA LEU A 183 -1.36 -9.64 4.85
C LEU A 183 -1.11 -11.13 5.17
N ALA A 184 -1.92 -11.71 6.07
CA ALA A 184 -1.80 -13.11 6.44
C ALA A 184 -2.05 -14.05 5.26
N ALA A 185 -3.10 -13.78 4.47
CA ALA A 185 -3.42 -14.57 3.28
C ALA A 185 -2.35 -14.47 2.20
N VAL A 186 -1.82 -13.26 1.95
CA VAL A 186 -0.72 -13.05 0.98
C VAL A 186 0.56 -13.74 1.44
N LYS A 187 0.90 -13.64 2.74
CA LYS A 187 2.03 -14.39 3.32
C LYS A 187 1.89 -15.88 3.05
N ALA A 188 0.72 -16.46 3.32
CA ALA A 188 0.47 -17.88 3.09
C ALA A 188 0.59 -18.27 1.61
N GLN A 189 0.00 -17.50 0.69
CA GLN A 189 0.08 -17.79 -0.73
C GLN A 189 1.51 -17.70 -1.29
N ILE A 190 2.28 -16.69 -0.88
CA ILE A 190 3.66 -16.54 -1.36
C ILE A 190 4.55 -17.66 -0.78
N THR A 191 4.35 -18.03 0.48
CA THR A 191 5.05 -19.17 1.08
C THR A 191 4.75 -20.47 0.32
N ASP A 192 3.48 -20.74 -0.01
CA ASP A 192 3.07 -21.91 -0.78
C ASP A 192 3.65 -21.91 -2.21
N TYR A 193 3.73 -20.74 -2.84
CA TYR A 193 4.37 -20.58 -4.15
C TYR A 193 5.89 -20.78 -4.14
N GLY A 194 6.52 -20.52 -2.98
CA GLY A 194 7.96 -20.48 -2.78
C GLY A 194 8.50 -19.04 -2.82
N ILE A 195 9.07 -18.59 -1.70
CA ILE A 195 9.55 -17.20 -1.53
C ILE A 195 10.64 -16.84 -2.56
N GLU A 196 11.64 -17.71 -2.75
CA GLU A 196 12.71 -17.46 -3.72
C GLU A 196 12.18 -17.38 -5.15
N ARG A 197 11.26 -18.30 -5.50
CA ARG A 197 10.57 -18.30 -6.80
C ARG A 197 9.76 -17.03 -7.00
N PHE A 198 9.13 -16.51 -5.95
CA PHE A 198 8.36 -15.27 -6.00
C PHE A 198 9.25 -14.06 -6.27
N TYR A 199 10.38 -13.92 -5.57
CA TYR A 199 11.35 -12.84 -5.86
C TYR A 199 11.98 -12.96 -7.25
N ALA A 200 12.16 -14.19 -7.76
CA ALA A 200 12.67 -14.42 -9.10
C ALA A 200 11.73 -13.91 -10.21
N LEU A 201 10.47 -13.61 -9.91
CA LEU A 201 9.53 -13.02 -10.88
C LEU A 201 9.95 -11.62 -11.33
N GLU A 202 10.57 -10.83 -10.45
CA GLU A 202 11.05 -9.49 -10.79
C GLU A 202 12.19 -9.05 -9.84
N GLN A 203 13.43 -9.26 -10.26
CA GLN A 203 14.60 -8.99 -9.44
C GLN A 203 14.69 -7.51 -9.02
N GLY A 204 15.05 -7.28 -7.75
CA GLY A 204 15.19 -5.94 -7.18
C GLY A 204 13.88 -5.22 -6.87
N THR A 205 12.73 -5.87 -7.10
CA THR A 205 11.41 -5.33 -6.77
C THR A 205 10.95 -5.86 -5.40
N PRO A 206 10.43 -5.00 -4.49
CA PRO A 206 9.93 -5.44 -3.21
C PRO A 206 8.76 -6.43 -3.31
N ALA A 207 8.65 -7.37 -2.37
CA ALA A 207 7.67 -8.45 -2.43
C ALA A 207 6.22 -7.94 -2.58
N MET A 208 5.83 -6.92 -1.80
CA MET A 208 4.46 -6.44 -1.87
C MET A 208 4.18 -5.63 -3.13
N ARG A 209 5.22 -5.11 -3.79
CA ARG A 209 5.09 -4.50 -5.11
C ARG A 209 4.91 -5.55 -6.19
N ILE A 210 5.63 -6.67 -6.14
CA ILE A 210 5.39 -7.82 -7.04
C ILE A 210 3.93 -8.29 -6.90
N PHE A 211 3.45 -8.46 -5.67
CA PHE A 211 2.07 -8.84 -5.41
C PHE A 211 1.06 -7.85 -6.00
N ASP A 212 1.25 -6.56 -5.77
CA ASP A 212 0.37 -5.49 -6.26
C ASP A 212 0.24 -5.52 -7.80
N LYS A 213 1.35 -5.70 -8.53
CA LYS A 213 1.33 -5.84 -9.99
C LYS A 213 0.49 -7.03 -10.45
N ILE A 214 0.66 -8.18 -9.80
CA ILE A 214 -0.08 -9.41 -10.13
C ILE A 214 -1.58 -9.22 -9.83
N ALA A 215 -1.91 -8.64 -8.67
CA ALA A 215 -3.29 -8.42 -8.24
C ALA A 215 -4.03 -7.44 -9.16
N PHE A 216 -3.35 -6.37 -9.58
CA PHE A 216 -3.88 -5.41 -10.56
C PHE A 216 -4.22 -6.10 -11.89
N ALA A 217 -3.24 -6.85 -12.43
CA ALA A 217 -3.40 -7.54 -13.70
C ALA A 217 -4.53 -8.59 -13.64
N TYR A 218 -4.63 -9.34 -12.54
CA TYR A 218 -5.69 -10.33 -12.33
C TYR A 218 -7.09 -9.75 -12.50
N SER A 219 -7.37 -8.63 -11.83
CA SER A 219 -8.70 -8.02 -11.84
C SER A 219 -9.02 -7.32 -13.17
N ALA A 220 -8.03 -6.69 -13.80
CA ALA A 220 -8.19 -6.08 -15.13
C ALA A 220 -8.59 -7.11 -16.22
N PHE A 221 -8.18 -8.38 -16.10
CA PHE A 221 -8.50 -9.40 -17.10
C PHE A 221 -9.81 -10.13 -16.88
N GLN A 222 -10.30 -10.17 -15.65
CA GLN A 222 -11.66 -10.66 -15.42
C GLN A 222 -12.72 -9.73 -16.00
N SER A 223 -12.43 -8.43 -16.13
CA SER A 223 -13.31 -7.48 -16.80
C SER A 223 -13.27 -7.52 -18.32
N GLU A 224 -12.21 -8.05 -18.94
CA GLU A 224 -12.11 -8.18 -20.41
C GLU A 224 -12.74 -9.47 -20.95
N SER A 225 -12.96 -10.48 -20.09
CA SER A 225 -13.57 -11.77 -20.45
C SER A 225 -15.09 -11.82 -20.20
N ARG A 226 -15.73 -10.67 -19.97
CA ARG A 226 -17.19 -10.52 -19.74
C ARG A 226 -17.77 -9.56 -20.76
#